data_AF-A0AAN6M1Y6-F1
#
_entry.id   AF-A0AAN6M1Y6-F1
#
_cell.length_a   1.000
_cell.length_b   1.000
_cell.length_c   1.000
_cell.angle_alpha   90.00
_cell.angle_beta   90.00
_cell.angle_gamma   90.00
#
_symmetry.space_group_name_H-M   'P 1'
#
loop_
_entity.id
_entity.type
_entity.pdbx_description
1 polymer ?
#
loop_
_entity_poly.entity_id
_entity_poly.type
_entity_poly.pdbx_seq_one_letter_code
_entity_poly.pdbx_strand_id
1 'polypeptide(L)'
;AIALKSLLEDKKTVKVFFDARTPAKILFEKCDITLSVDSVLEKSPIHELQMMELALRESDPNRQWLVGLDKCIAKDSRLDLQNLMLDGPDYGVNLDHRILHLPSLWKNYQEQLGTRVCGGFTKSFWIAEVREATKKRLEVSRGRHHAGHDVNSARSGWCKEYIEEQTEIWNEDVMMDSHHNGEWLGGEEHWRQFEAL
;
A
#
# COMPACT_ATOMS: atom_id res chain seq x y z
N ALA A 1 -23.13 0.61 12.96
CA ALA A 1 -22.88 0.25 11.55
C ALA A 1 -22.70 1.48 10.65
N ILE A 2 -23.68 2.40 10.60
CA ILE A 2 -23.65 3.58 9.69
C ILE A 2 -22.42 4.46 9.88
N ALA A 3 -22.03 4.79 11.12
CA ALA A 3 -20.87 5.63 11.39
C ALA A 3 -19.55 4.99 10.92
N LEU A 4 -19.38 3.68 11.13
CA LEU A 4 -18.18 2.96 10.70
C LEU A 4 -18.11 2.86 9.18
N LYS A 5 -19.23 2.58 8.51
CA LYS A 5 -19.32 2.60 7.04
C LYS A 5 -18.93 3.97 6.49
N SER A 6 -19.53 5.04 7.03
CA SER A 6 -19.21 6.41 6.63
C SER A 6 -17.73 6.76 6.83
N LEU A 7 -17.10 6.28 7.91
CA LEU A 7 -15.68 6.52 8.17
C LEU A 7 -14.77 5.73 7.22
N LEU A 8 -15.07 4.45 7.01
CA LEU A 8 -14.23 3.56 6.21
C LEU A 8 -14.34 3.86 4.71
N GLU A 9 -15.51 4.27 4.23
CA GLU A 9 -15.77 4.66 2.84
C GLU A 9 -15.46 6.14 2.55
N ASP A 10 -15.16 6.94 3.58
CA ASP A 10 -14.74 8.33 3.40
C ASP A 10 -13.44 8.41 2.56
N LYS A 11 -13.35 9.37 1.64
CA LYS A 11 -12.17 9.51 0.77
C LYS A 11 -11.08 10.40 1.35
N LYS A 12 -11.36 11.08 2.47
CA LYS A 12 -10.43 12.07 3.07
C LYS A 12 -9.63 11.48 4.23
N THR A 13 -10.22 10.56 4.96
CA THR A 13 -9.61 9.90 6.11
C THR A 13 -8.63 8.85 5.62
N VAL A 14 -7.39 8.95 6.08
CA VAL A 14 -6.34 7.96 5.83
C VAL A 14 -6.62 6.70 6.64
N LYS A 15 -6.59 5.54 5.98
CA LYS A 15 -6.66 4.22 6.58
C LYS A 15 -5.39 3.44 6.26
N VAL A 16 -4.76 2.97 7.32
CA VAL A 16 -3.53 2.18 7.22
C VAL A 16 -3.84 0.74 7.57
N PHE A 17 -3.51 -0.16 6.66
CA PHE A 17 -3.59 -1.59 6.86
C PHE A 17 -2.21 -2.18 6.67
N PHE A 18 -1.86 -3.23 7.43
CA PHE A 18 -0.69 -4.02 7.05
C PHE A 18 -0.96 -4.81 5.78
N ASP A 19 -2.01 -5.63 5.82
CA ASP A 19 -2.56 -6.40 4.70
C ASP A 19 -4.08 -6.20 4.70
N ALA A 20 -4.60 -5.49 3.70
CA ALA A 20 -6.00 -5.10 3.63
C ALA A 20 -6.91 -6.22 3.09
N ARG A 21 -6.37 -7.31 2.54
CA ARG A 21 -7.16 -8.32 1.80
C ARG A 21 -8.22 -8.97 2.69
N THR A 22 -7.80 -9.52 3.81
CA THR A 22 -8.73 -10.20 4.75
C THR A 22 -9.70 -9.20 5.40
N PRO A 23 -9.26 -8.05 5.95
CA PRO A 23 -10.18 -7.04 6.45
C PRO A 23 -11.20 -6.55 5.42
N ALA A 24 -10.76 -6.26 4.18
CA ALA A 24 -11.64 -5.80 3.10
C ALA A 24 -12.70 -6.84 2.76
N LYS A 25 -12.32 -8.12 2.67
CA LYS A 25 -13.26 -9.21 2.42
C LYS A 25 -14.30 -9.32 3.53
N ILE A 26 -13.88 -9.30 4.79
CA ILE A 26 -14.79 -9.38 5.94
C ILE A 26 -15.74 -8.17 5.98
N LEU A 27 -15.22 -6.96 5.78
CA LEU A 27 -16.00 -5.73 5.75
C LEU A 27 -17.06 -5.75 4.64
N PHE A 28 -16.69 -6.26 3.47
CA PHE A 28 -17.62 -6.41 2.36
C PHE A 28 -18.68 -7.47 2.64
N GLU A 29 -18.28 -8.70 2.96
CA GLU A 29 -19.20 -9.84 3.12
C GLU A 29 -20.11 -9.74 4.35
N LYS A 30 -19.62 -9.14 5.46
CA LYS A 30 -20.33 -9.11 6.74
C LYS A 30 -20.99 -7.77 7.05
N CYS A 31 -20.49 -6.69 6.46
CA CYS A 31 -20.91 -5.34 6.83
C CYS A 31 -21.38 -4.49 5.64
N ASP A 32 -21.30 -5.00 4.41
CA ASP A 32 -21.58 -4.22 3.20
C ASP A 32 -20.76 -2.92 3.16
N ILE A 33 -19.49 -2.98 3.60
CA ILE A 33 -18.56 -1.85 3.59
C ILE A 33 -17.55 -2.07 2.47
N THR A 34 -17.41 -1.09 1.58
CA THR A 34 -16.51 -1.15 0.44
C THR A 34 -15.30 -0.26 0.66
N LEU A 35 -14.14 -0.89 0.85
CA LEU A 35 -12.85 -0.21 0.71
C LEU A 35 -12.52 -0.11 -0.78
N SER A 36 -12.34 1.11 -1.30
CA SER A 36 -11.98 1.33 -2.71
C SER A 36 -10.82 2.31 -2.88
N VAL A 37 -10.05 2.06 -3.93
CA VAL A 37 -9.11 3.02 -4.54
C VAL A 37 -9.67 3.31 -5.92
N ASP A 38 -10.14 4.54 -6.12
CA ASP A 38 -10.86 4.91 -7.34
C ASP A 38 -9.88 5.09 -8.51
N SER A 39 -8.78 5.78 -8.25
CA SER A 39 -7.71 6.05 -9.21
C SER A 39 -6.35 5.76 -8.59
N VAL A 40 -5.45 5.19 -9.39
CA VAL A 40 -4.04 4.97 -9.04
C VAL A 40 -3.26 6.29 -9.08
N LEU A 41 -3.74 7.21 -9.91
CA LEU A 41 -3.13 8.52 -10.10
C LEU A 41 -3.43 9.40 -8.88
N GLU A 42 -4.65 9.35 -8.35
CA GLU A 42 -5.02 10.15 -7.19
C GLU A 42 -4.43 9.64 -5.88
N LYS A 43 -4.33 10.55 -4.89
CA LYS A 43 -3.92 10.22 -3.54
C LYS A 43 -4.90 9.20 -2.93
N SER A 44 -4.40 8.01 -2.61
CA SER A 44 -5.23 6.94 -2.07
C SER A 44 -5.49 7.17 -0.58
N PRO A 45 -6.75 7.10 -0.09
CA PRO A 45 -7.04 7.11 1.34
C PRO A 45 -6.66 5.79 2.02
N ILE A 46 -6.29 4.76 1.27
CA ILE A 46 -5.95 3.43 1.78
C ILE A 46 -4.47 3.15 1.49
N HIS A 47 -3.70 2.86 2.53
CA HIS A 47 -2.29 2.47 2.41
C HIS A 47 -2.07 1.06 2.96
N GLU A 48 -1.52 0.19 2.12
CA GLU A 48 -1.08 -1.16 2.52
C GLU A 48 0.41 -1.18 2.82
N LEU A 49 0.76 -1.27 4.11
CA LEU A 49 2.15 -1.26 4.55
C LEU A 49 2.95 -2.45 4.04
N GLN A 50 2.32 -3.62 3.84
CA GLN A 50 3.00 -4.78 3.27
C GLN A 50 3.42 -4.53 1.81
N MET A 51 2.67 -3.73 1.05
CA MET A 51 3.05 -3.34 -0.32
C MET A 51 4.10 -2.24 -0.33
N MET A 52 3.98 -1.27 0.59
CA MET A 52 5.01 -0.23 0.77
C MET A 52 6.36 -0.85 1.16
N GLU A 53 6.37 -1.80 2.09
CA GLU A 53 7.57 -2.56 2.45
C GLU A 53 8.15 -3.29 1.25
N LEU A 54 7.30 -3.97 0.47
CA LEU A 54 7.75 -4.71 -0.70
C LEU A 54 8.37 -3.80 -1.75
N ALA A 55 7.80 -2.60 -1.94
CA ALA A 55 8.35 -1.59 -2.82
C ALA A 55 9.77 -1.19 -2.36
N LEU A 56 10.00 -1.09 -1.05
CA LEU A 56 11.27 -0.68 -0.44
C LEU A 56 12.41 -1.72 -0.49
N ARG A 57 12.16 -2.97 -0.91
CA ARG A 57 13.22 -4.01 -0.98
C ARG A 57 14.15 -3.86 -2.18
N GLU A 58 15.18 -3.03 -2.06
CA GLU A 58 16.17 -2.83 -3.12
C GLU A 58 16.81 -4.15 -3.58
N SER A 59 16.80 -4.39 -4.90
CA SER A 59 17.48 -5.52 -5.55
C SER A 59 17.13 -6.92 -4.99
N ASP A 60 16.04 -7.06 -4.23
CA ASP A 60 15.61 -8.35 -3.69
C ASP A 60 14.95 -9.17 -4.81
N PRO A 61 15.55 -10.30 -5.23
CA PRO A 61 14.94 -11.18 -6.22
C PRO A 61 13.64 -11.83 -5.72
N ASN A 62 13.34 -11.74 -4.42
CA ASN A 62 12.17 -12.32 -3.78
C ASN A 62 11.01 -11.33 -3.60
N ARG A 63 10.93 -10.26 -4.38
CA ARG A 63 9.75 -9.37 -4.42
C ARG A 63 8.45 -10.10 -4.76
N GLN A 64 8.52 -11.31 -5.31
CA GLN A 64 7.36 -12.17 -5.48
C GLN A 64 6.74 -12.67 -4.16
N TRP A 65 7.45 -12.57 -3.03
CA TRP A 65 7.03 -13.09 -1.72
C TRP A 65 6.81 -11.98 -0.69
N LEU A 66 5.64 -12.01 -0.06
CA LEU A 66 5.26 -11.09 1.01
C LEU A 66 5.94 -11.44 2.34
N VAL A 67 6.19 -10.43 3.15
CA VAL A 67 6.64 -10.62 4.55
C VAL A 67 5.48 -10.41 5.52
N GLY A 68 5.59 -11.06 6.68
CA GLY A 68 4.63 -10.90 7.78
C GLY A 68 4.93 -9.66 8.63
N LEU A 69 3.90 -9.19 9.35
CA LEU A 69 3.95 -8.01 10.19
C LEU A 69 5.06 -8.09 11.24
N ASP A 70 5.28 -9.26 11.84
CA ASP A 70 6.32 -9.44 12.87
C ASP A 70 7.73 -9.13 12.34
N LYS A 71 8.01 -9.49 11.09
CA LYS A 71 9.29 -9.19 10.44
C LYS A 71 9.45 -7.69 10.20
N CYS A 72 8.39 -7.02 9.73
CA CYS A 72 8.39 -5.57 9.56
C CYS A 72 8.56 -4.85 10.89
N ILE A 73 7.90 -5.30 11.95
CA ILE A 73 8.03 -4.72 13.29
C ILE A 73 9.48 -4.84 13.77
N ALA A 74 10.04 -6.06 13.74
CA ALA A 74 11.38 -6.32 14.23
C ALA A 74 12.47 -5.55 13.47
N LYS A 75 12.26 -5.31 12.17
CA LYS A 75 13.24 -4.64 11.31
C LYS A 75 13.07 -3.12 11.28
N ASP A 76 11.83 -2.65 11.15
CA ASP A 76 11.54 -1.30 10.70
C ASP A 76 10.75 -0.46 11.71
N SER A 77 10.21 -1.07 12.78
CA SER A 77 9.57 -0.31 13.85
C SER A 77 10.57 0.10 14.93
N ARG A 78 10.60 1.40 15.23
CA ARG A 78 11.39 1.97 16.33
C ARG A 78 10.59 2.15 17.62
N LEU A 79 9.37 1.64 17.64
CA LEU A 79 8.45 1.80 18.76
C LEU A 79 8.76 0.76 19.83
N ASP A 80 9.09 1.24 21.03
CA ASP A 80 9.18 0.40 22.22
C ASP A 80 7.82 0.35 22.92
N LEU A 81 7.11 -0.78 22.78
CA LEU A 81 5.79 -0.98 23.38
C LEU A 81 5.82 -1.03 24.91
N GLN A 82 6.97 -1.30 25.54
CA GLN A 82 7.06 -1.33 27.00
C GLN A 82 6.68 0.02 27.62
N ASN A 83 6.87 1.11 26.89
CA ASN A 83 6.51 2.46 27.33
C ASN A 83 5.05 2.85 27.04
N LEU A 84 4.31 2.06 26.25
CA LEU A 84 2.94 2.34 25.81
C LEU A 84 1.89 1.45 26.50
N MET A 85 2.31 0.28 26.99
CA MET A 85 1.47 -0.57 27.83
C MET A 85 1.46 -0.02 29.25
N LEU A 86 0.61 0.99 29.48
CA LEU A 86 0.23 1.37 30.85
C LEU A 86 -0.45 0.15 31.49
N ASP A 87 -0.05 -0.22 32.71
CA ASP A 87 -0.68 -1.25 33.55
C ASP A 87 -2.17 -0.93 33.75
N GLY A 88 -2.98 -1.29 32.77
CA GLY A 88 -4.42 -1.08 32.75
C GLY A 88 -5.15 -2.39 33.04
N PRO A 89 -6.31 -2.34 33.70
CA PRO A 89 -7.09 -3.55 33.96
C PRO A 89 -7.48 -4.21 32.63
N ASP A 90 -7.31 -5.53 32.58
CA ASP A 90 -7.61 -6.38 31.43
C ASP A 90 -9.11 -6.30 31.11
N TYR A 91 -9.47 -5.41 30.18
CA TYR A 91 -10.83 -5.26 29.69
C TYR A 91 -11.17 -6.33 28.64
N GLY A 92 -10.73 -7.59 28.78
CA GLY A 92 -11.29 -8.76 28.07
C GLY A 92 -11.33 -8.72 26.53
N VAL A 93 -10.76 -7.70 25.90
CA VAL A 93 -10.61 -7.56 24.46
C VAL A 93 -9.17 -7.89 24.15
N ASN A 94 -8.95 -9.08 23.60
CA ASN A 94 -7.64 -9.51 23.12
C ASN A 94 -7.29 -8.71 21.85
N LEU A 95 -6.83 -7.48 22.05
CA LEU A 95 -6.35 -6.61 20.99
C LEU A 95 -4.92 -7.04 20.63
N ASP A 96 -4.70 -7.31 19.35
CA ASP A 96 -3.36 -7.54 18.85
C ASP A 96 -2.54 -6.25 18.94
N HIS A 97 -1.66 -6.16 19.96
CA HIS A 97 -0.82 -4.99 20.22
C HIS A 97 0.10 -4.61 19.05
N ARG A 98 0.32 -5.52 18.10
CA ARG A 98 1.06 -5.22 16.87
C ARG A 98 0.44 -4.08 16.06
N ILE A 99 -0.87 -3.83 16.21
CA ILE A 99 -1.57 -2.71 15.56
C ILE A 99 -0.97 -1.35 15.94
N LEU A 100 -0.38 -1.22 17.13
CA LEU A 100 0.21 0.02 17.63
C LEU A 100 1.48 0.41 16.85
N HIS A 101 2.12 -0.54 16.14
CA HIS A 101 3.28 -0.25 15.30
C HIS A 101 2.91 0.34 13.94
N LEU A 102 1.66 0.22 13.47
CA LEU A 102 1.26 0.62 12.12
C LEU A 102 1.55 2.10 11.82
N PRO A 103 1.26 3.07 12.71
CA PRO A 103 1.59 4.47 12.43
C PRO A 103 3.10 4.72 12.29
N SER A 104 3.92 4.03 13.10
CA SER A 104 5.39 4.14 13.03
C SER A 104 5.93 3.54 11.73
N LEU A 105 5.43 2.36 11.33
CA LEU A 105 5.80 1.72 10.08
C LEU A 105 5.35 2.55 8.87
N TRP A 106 4.13 3.07 8.89
CA TRP A 106 3.58 3.95 7.85
C TRP A 106 4.46 5.17 7.63
N LYS A 107 4.77 5.90 8.71
CA LYS A 107 5.62 7.08 8.64
C LYS A 107 6.99 6.74 8.05
N ASN A 108 7.63 5.68 8.55
CA ASN A 108 8.94 5.25 8.08
C ASN A 108 8.93 4.90 6.58
N TYR A 109 7.96 4.09 6.15
CA TYR A 109 7.87 3.66 4.76
C TYR A 109 7.49 4.79 3.81
N GLN A 110 6.61 5.71 4.23
CA GLN A 110 6.25 6.87 3.43
C GLN A 110 7.46 7.81 3.24
N GLU A 111 8.23 8.06 4.29
CA GLU A 111 9.46 8.87 4.21
C GLU A 111 10.51 8.23 3.29
N GLN A 112 10.72 6.92 3.41
CA GLN A 112 11.66 6.20 2.54
C GLN A 112 11.21 6.16 1.08
N LEU A 113 9.91 5.97 0.81
CA LEU A 113 9.39 6.03 -0.56
C LEU A 113 9.46 7.45 -1.13
N GLY A 114 9.23 8.48 -0.31
CA GLY A 114 9.26 9.88 -0.75
C GLY A 114 10.67 10.43 -1.03
N THR A 115 11.69 9.89 -0.35
CA THR A 115 13.11 10.28 -0.52
C THR A 115 13.88 9.39 -1.49
N ARG A 116 13.23 8.37 -2.04
CA ARG A 116 13.90 7.35 -2.86
C ARG A 116 14.28 7.84 -4.25
N VAL A 117 15.51 7.54 -4.63
CA VAL A 117 15.97 7.39 -6.02
C VAL A 117 16.52 5.97 -6.10
N CYS A 118 15.72 5.01 -6.54
CA CYS A 118 16.02 3.61 -6.33
C CYS A 118 16.26 2.88 -7.65
N GLY A 119 17.51 2.45 -7.89
CA GLY A 119 17.83 1.54 -9.00
C GLY A 119 17.44 2.05 -10.39
N GLY A 120 17.46 3.38 -10.61
CA GLY A 120 17.02 3.99 -11.88
C GLY A 120 15.53 4.34 -11.95
N PHE A 121 14.73 3.98 -10.93
CA PHE A 121 13.30 4.27 -10.87
C PHE A 121 13.01 5.53 -10.04
N THR A 122 12.04 6.30 -10.51
CA THR A 122 11.52 7.46 -9.77
C THR A 122 10.65 6.99 -8.61
N LYS A 123 10.53 7.80 -7.55
CA LYS A 123 9.58 7.57 -6.45
C LYS A 123 8.15 7.34 -6.96
N SER A 124 7.78 8.02 -8.03
CA SER A 124 6.44 8.00 -8.62
C SER A 124 6.04 6.62 -9.14
N PHE A 125 6.98 5.90 -9.77
CA PHE A 125 6.75 4.52 -10.23
C PHE A 125 6.30 3.61 -9.07
N TRP A 126 7.07 3.59 -7.98
CA TRP A 126 6.76 2.73 -6.84
C TRP A 126 5.46 3.14 -6.12
N ILE A 127 5.15 4.44 -6.08
CA ILE A 127 3.88 4.91 -5.52
C ILE A 127 2.71 4.43 -6.39
N ALA A 128 2.82 4.55 -7.72
CA ALA A 128 1.82 4.05 -8.66
C ALA A 128 1.61 2.54 -8.51
N GLU A 129 2.70 1.75 -8.51
CA GLU A 129 2.63 0.29 -8.34
C GLU A 129 1.99 -0.11 -7.01
N VAL A 130 2.35 0.55 -5.89
CA VAL A 130 1.73 0.27 -4.59
C VAL A 130 0.22 0.56 -4.62
N ARG A 131 -0.20 1.67 -5.23
CA ARG A 131 -1.62 2.03 -5.36
C ARG A 131 -2.38 1.04 -6.24
N GLU A 132 -1.80 0.64 -7.37
CA GLU A 132 -2.40 -0.33 -8.30
C GLU A 132 -2.51 -1.72 -7.66
N ALA A 133 -1.46 -2.18 -7.00
CA ALA A 133 -1.51 -3.43 -6.25
C ALA A 133 -2.55 -3.40 -5.12
N THR A 134 -2.65 -2.27 -4.41
CA THR A 134 -3.68 -2.07 -3.38
C THR A 134 -5.08 -2.15 -3.99
N LYS A 135 -5.31 -1.46 -5.10
CA LYS A 135 -6.60 -1.50 -5.83
C LYS A 135 -6.98 -2.93 -6.23
N LYS A 136 -6.07 -3.66 -6.89
CA LYS A 136 -6.27 -5.07 -7.30
C LYS A 136 -6.57 -5.97 -6.10
N ARG A 137 -5.87 -5.79 -4.98
CA ARG A 137 -6.10 -6.57 -3.75
C ARG A 137 -7.48 -6.33 -3.13
N LEU A 138 -7.92 -5.08 -3.10
CA LEU A 138 -9.28 -4.73 -2.64
C LEU A 138 -10.36 -5.26 -3.61
N GLU A 139 -10.09 -5.26 -4.91
CA GLU A 139 -10.95 -5.87 -5.92
C GLU A 139 -11.10 -7.38 -5.76
N VAL A 140 -9.99 -8.10 -5.57
CA VAL A 140 -10.00 -9.55 -5.29
C VAL A 140 -10.79 -9.88 -4.03
N SER A 141 -10.70 -9.02 -3.01
CA SER A 141 -11.45 -9.17 -1.76
C SER A 141 -12.98 -9.08 -1.94
N ARG A 142 -13.43 -8.53 -3.08
CA ARG A 142 -14.85 -8.42 -3.48
C ARG A 142 -15.26 -9.48 -4.52
N GLY A 143 -14.41 -10.47 -4.76
CA GLY A 143 -14.67 -11.56 -5.71
C GLY A 143 -14.29 -11.26 -7.15
N ARG A 144 -13.58 -10.15 -7.44
CA ARG A 144 -12.96 -9.98 -8.77
C ARG A 144 -11.74 -10.90 -8.91
N HIS A 145 -11.39 -11.22 -10.15
CA HIS A 145 -10.21 -12.03 -10.44
C HIS A 145 -9.12 -11.17 -11.05
N HIS A 146 -7.93 -11.19 -10.46
CA HIS A 146 -6.72 -10.58 -11.00
C HIS A 146 -5.61 -11.62 -10.94
N ALA A 147 -4.97 -11.91 -12.08
CA ALA A 147 -3.90 -12.89 -12.14
C ALA A 147 -2.77 -12.54 -11.15
N GLY A 148 -2.28 -13.55 -10.41
CA GLY A 148 -1.23 -13.36 -9.40
C GLY A 148 -1.69 -12.77 -8.06
N HIS A 149 -2.94 -12.32 -7.95
CA HIS A 149 -3.53 -11.81 -6.71
C HIS A 149 -4.58 -12.78 -6.16
N ASP A 150 -4.40 -13.18 -4.91
CA ASP A 150 -5.36 -13.98 -4.16
C ASP A 150 -5.40 -13.52 -2.70
N VAL A 151 -6.56 -13.60 -2.05
CA VAL A 151 -6.78 -13.13 -0.68
C VAL A 151 -5.84 -13.83 0.31
N ASN A 152 -5.54 -15.11 0.08
CA ASN A 152 -4.80 -15.96 1.01
C ASN A 152 -3.37 -16.28 0.52
N SER A 153 -2.97 -15.78 -0.64
CA SER A 153 -1.66 -16.08 -1.22
C SER A 153 -0.53 -15.28 -0.56
N ALA A 154 0.60 -15.94 -0.33
CA ALA A 154 1.85 -15.29 0.04
C ALA A 154 2.56 -14.63 -1.15
N ARG A 155 2.08 -14.85 -2.39
CA ARG A 155 2.61 -14.21 -3.58
C ARG A 155 2.09 -12.78 -3.70
N SER A 156 2.97 -11.86 -4.02
CA SER A 156 2.64 -10.43 -4.15
C SER A 156 1.97 -10.06 -5.47
N GLY A 157 2.23 -10.84 -6.52
CA GLY A 157 1.95 -10.46 -7.91
C GLY A 157 3.14 -9.80 -8.61
N TRP A 158 4.15 -9.36 -7.87
CA TRP A 158 5.36 -8.70 -8.39
C TRP A 158 6.49 -9.70 -8.60
N CYS A 159 6.36 -10.55 -9.62
CA CYS A 159 7.50 -11.31 -10.11
C CYS A 159 8.49 -10.40 -10.86
N LYS A 160 9.68 -10.93 -11.13
CA LYS A 160 10.74 -10.17 -11.81
C LYS A 160 10.24 -9.66 -13.17
N GLU A 161 9.62 -10.55 -13.94
CA GLU A 161 9.11 -10.28 -15.28
C GLU A 161 8.03 -9.18 -15.26
N TYR A 162 7.11 -9.24 -14.29
CA TYR A 162 6.08 -8.20 -14.12
C TYR A 162 6.70 -6.84 -13.84
N ILE A 163 7.68 -6.76 -12.93
CA ILE A 163 8.33 -5.49 -12.60
C ILE A 163 9.13 -4.94 -13.78
N GLU A 164 9.81 -5.81 -14.55
CA GLU A 164 10.52 -5.42 -15.77
C GLU A 164 9.54 -4.88 -16.83
N GLU A 165 8.40 -5.54 -17.04
CA GLU A 165 7.37 -5.09 -17.98
C GLU A 165 6.74 -3.75 -17.55
N GLN A 166 6.32 -3.62 -16.29
CA GLN A 166 5.74 -2.36 -15.80
C GLN A 166 6.76 -1.22 -15.81
N THR A 167 8.04 -1.53 -15.62
CA THR A 167 9.13 -0.57 -15.75
C THR A 167 9.26 -0.05 -17.18
N GLU A 168 9.24 -0.94 -18.17
CA GLU A 168 9.33 -0.57 -19.58
C GLU A 168 8.15 0.32 -19.98
N ILE A 169 6.93 -0.07 -19.62
CA ILE A 169 5.71 0.72 -19.86
C ILE A 169 5.83 2.11 -19.22
N TRP A 170 6.25 2.17 -17.96
CA TRP A 170 6.43 3.43 -17.25
C TRP A 170 7.48 4.33 -17.92
N ASN A 171 8.60 3.76 -18.36
CA ASN A 171 9.65 4.52 -19.03
C ASN A 171 9.18 5.03 -20.40
N GLU A 172 8.40 4.24 -21.15
CA GLU A 172 7.77 4.69 -22.39
C GLU A 172 6.85 5.89 -22.13
N ASP A 173 5.98 5.83 -21.12
CA ASP A 173 5.09 6.94 -20.76
C ASP A 173 5.86 8.20 -20.37
N VAL A 174 6.90 8.07 -19.55
CA VAL A 174 7.76 9.21 -19.14
C VAL A 174 8.49 9.80 -20.36
N MET A 175 9.03 8.97 -21.25
CA MET A 175 9.72 9.42 -22.45
C MET A 175 8.75 10.13 -23.41
N MET A 176 7.55 9.57 -23.58
CA MET A 176 6.49 10.20 -24.35
C MET A 176 6.08 11.55 -23.76
N ASP A 177 5.93 11.64 -22.44
CA ASP A 177 5.63 12.91 -21.75
C ASP A 177 6.73 13.95 -21.97
N SER A 178 8.00 13.53 -21.86
CA SER A 178 9.13 14.41 -22.15
C SER A 178 9.14 14.90 -23.61
N HIS A 179 8.76 14.07 -24.58
CA HIS A 179 8.66 14.47 -25.99
C HIS A 179 7.51 15.44 -26.27
N HIS A 180 6.46 15.40 -25.44
CA HIS A 180 5.30 16.28 -25.55
C HIS A 180 5.35 17.45 -24.54
N ASN A 181 6.54 17.81 -24.04
CA ASN A 181 6.74 18.90 -23.06
C ASN A 181 5.84 18.77 -21.80
N GLY A 182 5.51 17.55 -21.39
CA GLY A 182 4.64 17.26 -20.27
C GLY A 182 3.14 17.16 -20.61
N GLU A 183 2.71 17.40 -21.84
CA GLU A 183 1.27 17.39 -22.17
C GLU A 183 0.67 15.97 -22.27
N TRP A 184 1.49 14.95 -22.47
CA TRP A 184 1.03 13.56 -22.67
C TRP A 184 0.31 13.00 -21.44
N LEU A 185 0.90 13.22 -20.26
CA LEU A 185 0.37 12.71 -18.98
C LEU A 185 -0.45 13.75 -18.22
N GLY A 186 -0.45 15.02 -18.66
CA GLY A 186 -1.21 16.12 -18.04
C GLY A 186 -0.36 17.10 -17.23
N GLY A 187 0.95 17.15 -17.46
CA GLY A 187 1.86 18.19 -16.98
C GLY A 187 2.26 18.04 -15.51
N GLU A 188 2.66 19.14 -14.88
CA GLU A 188 3.04 19.14 -13.46
C GLU A 188 1.93 18.61 -12.54
N GLU A 189 0.66 18.82 -12.89
CA GLU A 189 -0.47 18.35 -12.09
C GLU A 189 -0.52 16.83 -11.99
N HIS A 190 -0.17 16.11 -13.06
CA HIS A 190 -0.04 14.65 -13.05
C HIS A 190 1.01 14.20 -12.03
N TRP A 191 2.18 14.82 -12.08
CA TRP A 191 3.32 14.42 -11.27
C TRP A 191 3.17 14.78 -9.78
N ARG A 192 2.43 15.86 -9.47
CA ARG A 192 2.12 16.25 -8.07
C ARG A 192 1.34 15.20 -7.32
N GLN A 193 0.59 14.34 -8.00
CA GLN A 193 -0.21 13.28 -7.36
C GLN A 193 0.67 12.19 -6.71
N PHE A 194 1.97 12.18 -7.04
CA PHE A 194 2.98 11.28 -6.48
C PHE A 194 3.92 11.97 -5.47
N GLU A 195 3.68 13.25 -5.11
CA GLU A 195 4.50 13.95 -4.10
C GLU A 195 4.26 13.45 -2.67
N ALA A 196 3.09 12.87 -2.42
CA ALA A 196 2.75 12.21 -1.17
C ALA A 196 1.89 10.97 -1.44
N LEU A 197 2.16 9.88 -0.72
CA LEU A 197 1.29 8.70 -0.71
C LEU A 197 -0.10 9.07 -0.22
#